data_AF-A0A497FGR2-F1
#
_entry.id   AF-A0A497FGR2-F1
#
_cell.length_a   1.000
_cell.length_b   1.000
_cell.length_c   1.000
_cell.angle_alpha   90.00
_cell.angle_beta   90.00
_cell.angle_gamma   90.00
#
_symmetry.space_group_name_H-M   'P 1'
#
loop_
_entity.id
_entity.type
_entity.pdbx_description
1 polymer ?
#
loop_
_entity_poly.entity_id
_entity_poly.type
_entity_poly.pdbx_seq_one_letter_code
_entity_poly.pdbx_strand_id
1 'polypeptide(L)'
;MEYSKRAILVQRRLPGEKSYLHELRELAYVAGYVPVLEVEQIRKPDPAYHIGRGKARELAELVKEYNVEIVIFFNELKPIQSYNLSKLLGVDVIDRFQLILEIFVKRAGTREAKLQIELATLKHQLSYIREYINLAKRGELHGFMGGGEYALTVYEQHIRRRISKIEERLRKIREKNRILFARRSESGIYNIALTGYTGAGKTTLFNKLANENKYSDGKPFATLSPVRRKIKINGVPALISDTIGFIDSLPPLLFDAFYTTLAELHDADLILLLVDSSESLEEIHRKIVASKKILSDIGVWEKPLLVVLNKVDLLDLSELEEKLFSVRKLVLKDVIPI
;
A
#
# COMPACT_ATOMS: atom_id res chain seq x y z
N MET A 1 -3.42 -11.55 21.77
CA MET A 1 -3.27 -12.26 20.49
C MET A 1 -4.52 -11.95 19.70
N GLU A 2 -4.44 -10.99 18.79
CA GLU A 2 -5.56 -10.70 17.87
C GLU A 2 -5.71 -11.93 16.97
N TYR A 3 -6.90 -12.54 16.91
CA TYR A 3 -7.15 -13.69 16.05
C TYR A 3 -6.91 -13.26 14.59
N SER A 4 -5.83 -13.75 13.98
CA SER A 4 -5.52 -13.46 12.58
C SER A 4 -6.48 -14.23 11.67
N LYS A 5 -7.30 -13.50 10.91
CA LYS A 5 -8.31 -14.09 10.03
C LYS A 5 -7.67 -14.87 8.88
N ARG A 6 -8.18 -16.07 8.60
CA ARG A 6 -7.73 -16.90 7.46
C ARG A 6 -8.24 -16.30 6.15
N ALA A 7 -7.35 -16.14 5.17
CA ALA A 7 -7.65 -15.47 3.91
C ALA A 7 -7.29 -16.32 2.68
N ILE A 8 -8.12 -16.27 1.64
CA ILE A 8 -7.72 -16.67 0.28
C ILE A 8 -7.37 -15.42 -0.52
N LEU A 9 -6.25 -15.46 -1.24
CA LEU A 9 -5.82 -14.39 -2.12
C LEU A 9 -6.22 -14.70 -3.55
N VAL A 10 -6.78 -13.73 -4.25
CA VAL A 10 -7.26 -13.92 -5.63
C VAL A 10 -6.67 -12.86 -6.54
N GLN A 11 -6.14 -13.30 -7.68
CA GLN A 11 -5.72 -12.40 -8.75
C GLN A 11 -6.28 -12.84 -10.10
N ARG A 12 -6.93 -11.91 -10.79
CA ARG A 12 -7.22 -12.01 -12.22
C ARG A 12 -6.20 -11.18 -12.99
N ARG A 13 -5.65 -11.74 -14.07
CA ARG A 13 -4.70 -11.05 -14.96
C ARG A 13 -5.02 -11.25 -16.43
N LEU A 14 -4.60 -10.31 -17.28
CA LEU A 14 -4.68 -10.44 -18.74
C LEU A 14 -3.51 -11.29 -19.24
N PRO A 15 -3.61 -11.90 -20.44
CA PRO A 15 -2.48 -12.57 -21.06
C PRO A 15 -1.27 -11.64 -21.15
N GLY A 16 -0.10 -12.09 -20.68
CA GLY A 16 1.14 -11.31 -20.66
C GLY A 16 1.35 -10.40 -19.44
N GLU A 17 0.36 -10.22 -18.57
CA GLU A 17 0.55 -9.48 -17.31
C GLU A 17 1.34 -10.30 -16.29
N LYS A 18 2.25 -9.64 -15.55
CA LYS A 18 2.97 -10.20 -14.40
C LYS A 18 2.00 -10.54 -13.27
N SER A 19 2.33 -11.58 -12.50
CA SER A 19 1.60 -11.92 -11.28
C SER A 19 2.06 -11.02 -10.12
N TYR A 20 1.12 -10.60 -9.30
CA TYR A 20 1.32 -9.76 -8.11
C TYR A 20 0.79 -10.46 -6.85
N LEU A 21 0.52 -11.77 -6.90
CA LEU A 21 0.08 -12.55 -5.75
C LEU A 21 1.10 -12.53 -4.61
N HIS A 22 2.40 -12.51 -4.93
CA HIS A 22 3.45 -12.34 -3.92
C HIS A 22 3.27 -11.02 -3.16
N GLU A 23 3.13 -9.90 -3.86
CA GLU A 23 2.88 -8.60 -3.25
C GLU A 23 1.57 -8.60 -2.45
N LEU A 24 0.49 -9.20 -2.97
CA LEU A 24 -0.78 -9.30 -2.28
C LEU A 24 -0.67 -10.09 -0.97
N ARG A 25 0.05 -11.21 -0.99
CA ARG A 25 0.28 -12.05 0.19
C ARG A 25 0.96 -11.28 1.28
N GLU A 26 1.94 -10.52 0.89
CA GLU A 26 2.69 -9.70 1.80
C GLU A 26 1.85 -8.56 2.40
N LEU A 27 1.03 -7.89 1.59
CA LEU A 27 0.03 -6.91 2.07
C LEU A 27 -0.96 -7.55 3.07
N ALA A 28 -1.44 -8.76 2.76
CA ALA A 28 -2.39 -9.48 3.61
C ALA A 28 -1.79 -9.78 5.00
N TYR A 29 -0.54 -10.26 5.06
CA TYR A 29 0.14 -10.50 6.34
C TYR A 29 0.23 -9.24 7.21
N VAL A 30 0.49 -8.10 6.60
CA VAL A 30 0.62 -6.81 7.29
C VAL A 30 -0.71 -6.35 7.83
N ALA A 31 -1.77 -6.49 7.03
CA ALA A 31 -3.11 -6.23 7.48
C ALA A 31 -3.58 -7.22 8.56
N GLY A 32 -2.77 -8.22 8.91
CA GLY A 32 -3.02 -9.17 9.99
C GLY A 32 -3.81 -10.40 9.55
N TYR A 33 -3.90 -10.64 8.24
CA TYR A 33 -4.50 -11.83 7.66
C TYR A 33 -3.49 -12.96 7.53
N VAL A 34 -3.98 -14.20 7.52
CA VAL A 34 -3.18 -15.40 7.24
C VAL A 34 -3.61 -15.96 5.88
N PRO A 35 -2.86 -15.68 4.80
CA PRO A 35 -3.07 -16.33 3.51
C PRO A 35 -2.92 -17.84 3.63
N VAL A 36 -3.97 -18.59 3.29
CA VAL A 36 -3.96 -20.07 3.30
C VAL A 36 -3.91 -20.66 1.89
N LEU A 37 -4.33 -19.89 0.88
CA LEU A 37 -4.34 -20.31 -0.51
C LEU A 37 -4.28 -19.10 -1.44
N GLU A 38 -3.75 -19.32 -2.64
CA GLU A 38 -3.73 -18.33 -3.71
C GLU A 38 -4.41 -18.87 -4.95
N VAL A 39 -5.26 -18.04 -5.56
CA VAL A 39 -6.06 -18.39 -6.72
C VAL A 39 -5.78 -17.39 -7.83
N GLU A 40 -5.26 -17.88 -8.96
CA GLU A 40 -5.02 -17.06 -10.14
C GLU A 40 -5.96 -17.45 -11.29
N GLN A 41 -6.38 -16.47 -12.09
CA GLN A 41 -7.04 -16.72 -13.38
C GLN A 41 -6.61 -15.72 -14.46
N ILE A 42 -6.22 -16.24 -15.62
CA ILE A 42 -5.91 -15.42 -16.80
C ILE A 42 -7.19 -15.25 -17.63
N ARG A 43 -7.79 -14.05 -17.65
CA ARG A 43 -8.97 -13.73 -18.46
C ARG A 43 -9.29 -12.23 -18.46
N LYS A 44 -10.16 -11.79 -19.38
CA LYS A 44 -10.85 -10.49 -19.24
C LYS A 44 -11.80 -10.50 -18.03
N PRO A 45 -12.00 -9.35 -17.35
CA PRO A 45 -12.81 -9.28 -16.15
C PRO A 45 -14.25 -9.68 -16.44
N ASP A 46 -14.79 -10.56 -15.60
CA ASP A 46 -16.21 -10.91 -15.63
C ASP A 46 -17.05 -9.77 -15.02
N PRO A 47 -18.14 -9.33 -15.66
CA PRO A 47 -18.95 -8.23 -15.13
C PRO A 47 -19.57 -8.54 -13.77
N ALA A 48 -19.85 -9.83 -13.47
CA ALA A 48 -20.53 -10.24 -12.25
C ALA A 48 -19.59 -10.64 -11.12
N TYR A 49 -18.43 -11.23 -11.42
CA TYR A 49 -17.53 -11.79 -10.38
C TYR A 49 -16.06 -11.38 -10.51
N HIS A 50 -15.70 -10.58 -11.52
CA HIS A 50 -14.31 -10.26 -11.91
C HIS A 50 -13.50 -11.46 -12.43
N ILE A 51 -13.62 -12.62 -11.78
CA ILE A 51 -13.21 -13.96 -12.24
C ILE A 51 -14.39 -14.68 -12.92
N GLY A 52 -14.10 -15.79 -13.60
CA GLY A 52 -15.15 -16.57 -14.27
C GLY A 52 -16.11 -17.24 -13.29
N ARG A 53 -17.39 -17.37 -13.69
CA ARG A 53 -18.42 -18.01 -12.86
C ARG A 53 -18.05 -19.41 -12.36
N GLY A 54 -17.39 -20.22 -13.19
CA GLY A 54 -16.87 -21.54 -12.77
C GLY A 54 -15.80 -21.41 -11.68
N LYS A 55 -14.84 -20.50 -11.86
CA LYS A 55 -13.78 -20.21 -10.88
C LYS A 55 -14.33 -19.63 -9.59
N ALA A 56 -15.39 -18.83 -9.66
CA ALA A 56 -16.07 -18.29 -8.49
C ALA A 56 -16.78 -19.38 -7.68
N ARG A 57 -17.31 -20.43 -8.32
CA ARG A 57 -17.87 -21.61 -7.64
C ARG A 57 -16.78 -22.46 -7.00
N GLU A 58 -15.70 -22.73 -7.72
CA GLU A 58 -14.50 -23.40 -7.18
C GLU A 58 -13.97 -22.65 -5.96
N LEU A 59 -13.89 -21.31 -6.02
CA LEU A 59 -13.51 -20.47 -4.89
C LEU A 59 -14.46 -20.63 -3.68
N ALA A 60 -15.77 -20.77 -3.92
CA ALA A 60 -16.73 -21.00 -2.84
C ALA A 60 -16.54 -22.36 -2.15
N GLU A 61 -16.13 -23.38 -2.89
CA GLU A 61 -15.77 -24.69 -2.35
C GLU A 61 -14.50 -24.59 -1.50
N LEU A 62 -13.46 -23.93 -2.01
CA LEU A 62 -12.20 -23.69 -1.30
C LEU A 62 -12.41 -22.89 -0.01
N VAL A 63 -13.28 -21.87 -0.02
CA VAL A 63 -13.61 -21.09 1.18
C VAL A 63 -14.14 -21.99 2.31
N LYS A 64 -15.00 -22.96 1.97
CA LYS A 64 -15.56 -23.92 2.94
C LYS A 64 -14.52 -24.94 3.38
N GLU A 65 -13.79 -25.52 2.43
CA GLU A 65 -12.78 -26.55 2.70
C GLU A 65 -11.69 -26.03 3.66
N TYR A 66 -11.22 -24.80 3.44
CA TYR A 66 -10.12 -24.22 4.20
C TYR A 66 -10.58 -23.37 5.40
N ASN A 67 -11.88 -23.34 5.72
CA ASN A 67 -12.47 -22.50 6.77
C ASN A 67 -11.96 -21.05 6.71
N VAL A 68 -12.13 -20.43 5.55
CA VAL A 68 -11.65 -19.09 5.26
C VAL A 68 -12.66 -18.07 5.76
N GLU A 69 -12.19 -16.96 6.33
CA GLU A 69 -13.05 -15.91 6.89
C GLU A 69 -13.17 -14.70 5.97
N ILE A 70 -12.22 -14.53 5.06
CA ILE A 70 -12.17 -13.40 4.12
C ILE A 70 -11.50 -13.79 2.80
N VAL A 71 -11.97 -13.22 1.70
CA VAL A 71 -11.29 -13.33 0.40
C VAL A 71 -10.77 -11.96 -0.02
N ILE A 72 -9.50 -11.92 -0.41
CA ILE A 72 -8.79 -10.69 -0.74
C ILE A 72 -8.44 -10.71 -2.23
N PHE A 73 -9.00 -9.78 -2.99
CA PHE A 73 -8.70 -9.63 -4.41
C PHE A 73 -7.58 -8.61 -4.65
N PHE A 74 -6.61 -8.95 -5.51
CA PHE A 74 -5.60 -7.99 -5.97
C PHE A 74 -6.22 -6.91 -6.86
N ASN A 75 -7.22 -7.28 -7.67
CA ASN A 75 -7.89 -6.36 -8.57
C ASN A 75 -8.90 -5.50 -7.79
N GLU A 76 -9.04 -4.24 -8.18
CA GLU A 76 -10.16 -3.40 -7.73
C GLU A 76 -11.49 -4.01 -8.22
N LEU A 77 -12.44 -4.16 -7.30
CA LEU A 77 -13.73 -4.74 -7.59
C LEU A 77 -14.78 -3.65 -7.75
N LYS A 78 -15.75 -3.88 -8.62
CA LYS A 78 -16.97 -3.07 -8.67
C LYS A 78 -17.89 -3.46 -7.52
N PRO A 79 -18.79 -2.57 -7.06
CA PRO A 79 -19.74 -2.86 -5.98
C PRO A 79 -20.57 -4.11 -6.25
N ILE A 80 -21.04 -4.28 -7.49
CA ILE A 80 -21.82 -5.46 -7.89
C ILE A 80 -20.98 -6.73 -7.86
N GLN A 81 -19.69 -6.65 -8.19
CA GLN A 81 -18.78 -7.79 -8.14
C GLN A 81 -18.51 -8.22 -6.71
N SER A 82 -18.16 -7.27 -5.82
CA SER A 82 -17.96 -7.54 -4.40
C SER A 82 -19.21 -8.13 -3.75
N TYR A 83 -20.39 -7.56 -4.03
CA TYR A 83 -21.66 -8.07 -3.52
C TYR A 83 -21.95 -9.50 -3.97
N ASN A 84 -21.83 -9.77 -5.28
CA ASN A 84 -22.08 -11.09 -5.83
C ASN A 84 -21.09 -12.14 -5.29
N LEU A 85 -19.81 -11.77 -5.17
CA LEU A 85 -18.78 -12.63 -4.60
C LEU A 85 -19.08 -12.91 -3.11
N SER A 86 -19.30 -11.89 -2.28
CA SER A 86 -19.62 -12.10 -0.86
C SER A 86 -20.87 -12.96 -0.67
N LYS A 87 -21.92 -12.75 -1.48
CA LYS A 87 -23.13 -13.56 -1.45
C LYS A 87 -22.86 -15.02 -1.85
N LEU A 88 -22.03 -15.25 -2.86
CA LEU A 88 -21.71 -16.60 -3.35
C LEU A 88 -20.80 -17.36 -2.38
N LEU A 89 -19.81 -16.67 -1.81
CA LEU A 89 -18.76 -17.26 -0.97
C LEU A 89 -19.21 -17.41 0.49
N GLY A 90 -20.17 -16.59 0.95
CA GLY A 90 -20.66 -16.59 2.33
C GLY A 90 -19.70 -15.95 3.33
N VAL A 91 -18.68 -15.23 2.85
CA VAL A 91 -17.65 -14.55 3.63
C VAL A 91 -17.40 -13.15 3.09
N ASP A 92 -16.72 -12.31 3.87
CA ASP A 92 -16.37 -10.97 3.43
C ASP A 92 -15.39 -11.02 2.25
N VAL A 93 -15.58 -10.10 1.31
CA VAL A 93 -14.70 -9.94 0.15
C VAL A 93 -14.20 -8.51 0.15
N ILE A 94 -12.88 -8.36 0.21
CA ILE A 94 -12.22 -7.06 0.08
C ILE A 94 -11.33 -7.06 -1.15
N ASP A 95 -11.16 -5.88 -1.74
CA ASP A 95 -10.19 -5.66 -2.81
C ASP A 95 -8.90 -5.03 -2.29
N ARG A 96 -7.96 -4.83 -3.21
CA ARG A 96 -6.66 -4.24 -2.91
C ARG A 96 -6.77 -2.81 -2.36
N PHE A 97 -7.77 -2.05 -2.81
CA PHE A 97 -7.99 -0.69 -2.29
C PHE A 97 -8.32 -0.72 -0.80
N GLN A 98 -9.26 -1.57 -0.41
CA GLN A 98 -9.67 -1.75 0.98
C GLN A 98 -8.54 -2.31 1.85
N LEU A 99 -7.80 -3.30 1.34
CA LEU A 99 -6.64 -3.86 2.04
C LEU A 99 -5.57 -2.80 2.35
N ILE A 100 -5.23 -1.96 1.37
CA ILE A 100 -4.24 -0.89 1.55
C ILE A 100 -4.74 0.14 2.57
N LEU A 101 -6.02 0.49 2.55
CA LEU A 101 -6.61 1.38 3.55
C LEU A 101 -6.48 0.83 4.97
N GLU A 102 -6.76 -0.45 5.19
CA GLU A 102 -6.61 -1.08 6.51
C GLU A 102 -5.18 -1.00 7.02
N ILE A 103 -4.19 -1.20 6.14
CA ILE A 103 -2.77 -1.05 6.47
C ILE A 103 -2.47 0.41 6.86
N PHE A 104 -3.01 1.39 6.13
CA PHE A 104 -2.81 2.80 6.45
C PHE A 104 -3.48 3.19 7.77
N VAL A 105 -4.67 2.68 8.09
CA VAL A 105 -5.36 2.92 9.37
C VAL A 105 -4.47 2.50 10.53
N LYS A 106 -3.85 1.31 10.46
CA LYS A 106 -2.93 0.82 11.50
C LYS A 106 -1.69 1.70 11.68
N ARG A 107 -1.27 2.40 10.62
CA ARG A 107 -0.07 3.27 10.63
C ARG A 107 -0.34 4.74 10.95
N ALA A 108 -1.59 5.19 10.88
CA ALA A 108 -1.94 6.59 10.97
C ALA A 108 -1.61 7.20 12.35
N GLY A 109 -0.38 7.68 12.53
CA GLY A 109 0.10 8.26 13.79
C GLY A 109 -0.38 9.69 14.01
N THR A 110 -0.61 10.44 12.93
CA THR A 110 -1.01 11.85 12.99
C THR A 110 -2.51 12.03 12.76
N ARG A 111 -3.07 13.11 13.31
CA ARG A 111 -4.46 13.49 13.06
C ARG A 111 -4.73 13.79 11.58
N GLU A 112 -3.75 14.32 10.87
CA GLU A 112 -3.84 14.58 9.43
C GLU A 112 -3.94 13.27 8.64
N ALA A 113 -3.06 12.30 8.92
CA ALA A 113 -3.10 10.99 8.27
C ALA A 113 -4.44 10.29 8.48
N LYS A 114 -4.95 10.28 9.74
CA LYS A 114 -6.27 9.71 10.07
C LYS A 114 -7.40 10.35 9.26
N LEU A 115 -7.39 11.68 9.14
CA LEU A 115 -8.39 12.40 8.36
C LEU A 115 -8.30 12.10 6.86
N GLN A 116 -7.10 11.97 6.30
CA GLN A 116 -6.92 11.62 4.87
C GLN A 116 -7.38 10.20 4.56
N ILE A 117 -7.10 9.25 5.45
CA ILE A 117 -7.55 7.86 5.31
C ILE A 117 -9.09 7.79 5.42
N GLU A 118 -9.70 8.52 6.37
CA GLU A 118 -11.15 8.64 6.47
C GLU A 118 -11.73 9.27 5.19
N LEU A 119 -11.09 10.32 4.66
CA LEU A 119 -11.51 10.98 3.42
C LEU A 119 -11.48 10.01 2.23
N ALA A 120 -10.40 9.26 2.06
CA ALA A 120 -10.25 8.26 1.01
C ALA A 120 -11.32 7.16 1.12
N THR A 121 -11.56 6.68 2.34
CA THR A 121 -12.61 5.69 2.65
C THR A 121 -13.99 6.19 2.24
N LEU A 122 -14.34 7.42 2.64
CA LEU A 122 -15.64 8.03 2.32
C LEU A 122 -15.80 8.32 0.83
N LYS A 123 -14.74 8.75 0.14
CA LYS A 123 -14.76 8.96 -1.32
C LYS A 123 -14.97 7.64 -2.07
N HIS A 124 -14.34 6.57 -1.63
CA HIS A 124 -14.57 5.23 -2.19
C HIS A 124 -16.00 4.74 -1.95
N GLN A 125 -16.50 4.84 -0.72
CA GLN A 125 -17.89 4.51 -0.39
C GLN A 125 -18.89 5.32 -1.21
N LEU A 126 -18.62 6.61 -1.43
CA LEU A 126 -19.48 7.47 -2.25
C LEU A 126 -19.55 6.98 -3.71
N SER A 127 -18.41 6.57 -4.29
CA SER A 127 -18.38 5.98 -5.63
C SER A 127 -19.21 4.70 -5.69
N TYR A 128 -19.10 3.84 -4.67
CA TYR A 128 -19.86 2.60 -4.56
C TYR A 128 -21.38 2.85 -4.48
N ILE A 129 -21.81 3.78 -3.63
CA ILE A 129 -23.24 4.12 -3.46
C ILE A 129 -23.83 4.67 -4.76
N ARG A 130 -23.10 5.54 -5.46
CA ARG A 130 -23.56 6.10 -6.73
C ARG A 130 -23.74 5.04 -7.80
N GLU A 131 -22.79 4.12 -7.92
CA GLU A 131 -22.92 3.01 -8.86
C GLU A 131 -24.09 2.11 -8.48
N TYR A 132 -24.30 1.83 -7.19
CA TYR A 132 -25.45 1.06 -6.71
C TYR A 132 -26.79 1.73 -7.03
N ILE A 133 -26.92 3.04 -6.77
CA ILE A 133 -28.12 3.83 -7.11
C ILE A 133 -28.36 3.81 -8.63
N ASN A 134 -27.30 3.92 -9.44
CA ASN A 134 -27.42 3.89 -10.89
C ASN A 134 -27.89 2.51 -11.40
N LEU A 135 -27.40 1.41 -10.81
CA LEU A 135 -27.85 0.05 -11.14
C LEU A 135 -29.31 -0.18 -10.76
N ALA A 136 -29.74 0.33 -9.59
CA ALA A 136 -31.13 0.25 -9.14
C ALA A 136 -32.07 0.98 -10.11
N LYS A 137 -31.71 2.21 -10.51
CA LYS A 137 -32.47 3.02 -11.48
C LYS A 137 -32.63 2.37 -12.85
N ARG A 138 -31.65 1.57 -13.29
CA ARG A 138 -31.70 0.83 -14.56
C ARG A 138 -32.54 -0.44 -14.50
N GLY A 139 -33.06 -0.82 -13.32
CA GLY A 139 -33.78 -2.08 -13.12
C GLY A 139 -32.88 -3.32 -13.19
N GLU A 140 -31.55 -3.13 -13.19
CA GLU A 140 -30.57 -4.23 -13.27
C GLU A 140 -30.44 -4.96 -11.91
N LEU A 141 -30.95 -4.36 -10.83
CA LEU A 141 -31.07 -4.97 -9.50
C LEU A 141 -32.53 -5.37 -9.22
N HIS A 142 -32.87 -6.61 -9.55
CA HIS A 142 -34.19 -7.19 -9.26
C HIS A 142 -34.38 -7.33 -7.73
N GLY A 143 -35.42 -6.70 -7.18
CA GLY A 143 -35.79 -6.80 -5.75
C GLY A 143 -35.55 -5.54 -4.90
N PHE A 144 -35.09 -4.42 -5.48
CA PHE A 144 -34.76 -3.19 -4.72
C PHE A 144 -35.85 -2.10 -4.71
N MET A 145 -36.95 -2.30 -5.45
CA MET A 145 -38.08 -1.37 -5.52
C MET A 145 -39.00 -1.54 -4.30
N GLY A 146 -38.68 -0.90 -3.18
CA GLY A 146 -39.56 -0.90 -2.00
C GLY A 146 -39.28 0.14 -0.91
N GLY A 147 -38.23 0.98 -1.04
CA GLY A 147 -37.89 2.01 -0.04
C GLY A 147 -36.38 2.23 0.19
N GLY A 148 -35.52 1.37 -0.34
CA GLY A 148 -34.06 1.42 -0.14
C GLY A 148 -33.36 2.58 -0.88
N GLU A 149 -33.88 3.02 -2.03
CA GLU A 149 -33.26 4.11 -2.81
C GLU A 149 -33.26 5.44 -2.04
N TYR A 150 -34.33 5.74 -1.32
CA TYR A 150 -34.42 6.95 -0.50
C TYR A 150 -33.40 6.92 0.64
N ALA A 151 -33.28 5.78 1.33
CA ALA A 151 -32.29 5.58 2.38
C ALA A 151 -30.85 5.73 1.86
N LEU A 152 -30.53 5.16 0.69
CA LEU A 152 -29.22 5.34 0.04
C LEU A 152 -28.95 6.79 -0.36
N THR A 153 -29.97 7.51 -0.82
CA THR A 153 -29.84 8.94 -1.18
C THR A 153 -29.55 9.80 0.05
N VAL A 154 -30.26 9.55 1.17
CA VAL A 154 -30.00 10.22 2.45
C VAL A 154 -28.60 9.89 2.97
N TYR A 155 -28.19 8.63 2.86
CA TYR A 155 -26.84 8.20 3.24
C TYR A 155 -25.75 8.85 2.37
N GLU A 156 -25.98 8.99 1.05
CA GLU A 156 -25.10 9.71 0.13
C GLU A 156 -24.90 11.16 0.59
N GLN A 157 -26.00 11.86 0.95
CA GLN A 157 -25.92 13.23 1.45
C GLN A 157 -25.13 13.33 2.76
N HIS A 158 -25.32 12.37 3.67
CA HIS A 158 -24.57 12.31 4.92
C HIS A 158 -23.05 12.16 4.66
N ILE A 159 -22.65 11.25 3.76
CA ILE A 159 -21.25 11.06 3.37
C ILE A 159 -20.68 12.34 2.77
N ARG A 160 -21.40 13.00 1.85
CA ARG A 160 -20.94 14.27 1.24
C ARG A 160 -20.69 15.35 2.30
N ARG A 161 -21.60 15.52 3.26
CA ARG A 161 -21.42 16.48 4.37
C ARG A 161 -20.20 16.14 5.22
N ARG A 162 -19.94 14.85 5.47
CA ARG A 162 -18.76 14.40 6.22
C ARG A 162 -17.47 14.69 5.46
N ILE A 163 -17.44 14.40 4.15
CA ILE A 163 -16.32 14.72 3.25
C ILE A 163 -15.98 16.22 3.34
N SER A 164 -16.97 17.11 3.14
CA SER A 164 -16.73 18.56 3.19
C SER A 164 -16.14 19.02 4.53
N LYS A 165 -16.64 18.47 5.65
CA LYS A 165 -16.11 18.78 6.99
C LYS A 165 -14.66 18.31 7.17
N ILE A 166 -14.30 17.15 6.63
CA ILE A 166 -12.93 16.63 6.70
C ILE A 166 -11.99 17.47 5.83
N GLU A 167 -12.40 17.81 4.61
CA GLU A 167 -11.62 18.67 3.70
C GLU A 167 -11.35 20.05 4.30
N GLU A 168 -12.34 20.65 4.98
CA GLU A 168 -12.14 21.92 5.69
C GLU A 168 -11.15 21.79 6.85
N ARG A 169 -11.22 20.69 7.63
CA ARG A 169 -10.27 20.42 8.72
C ARG A 169 -8.85 20.22 8.20
N LEU A 170 -8.69 19.50 7.09
CA LEU A 170 -7.40 19.29 6.45
C LEU A 170 -6.80 20.62 5.95
N ARG A 171 -7.63 21.51 5.39
CA ARG A 171 -7.18 22.86 4.98
C ARG A 171 -6.60 23.65 6.16
N LYS A 172 -7.31 23.67 7.29
CA LYS A 172 -6.86 24.33 8.53
C LYS A 172 -5.55 23.72 9.08
N ILE A 173 -5.38 22.40 8.98
CA ILE A 173 -4.13 21.73 9.38
C ILE A 173 -2.97 22.17 8.48
N ARG A 174 -3.17 22.19 7.15
CA ARG A 174 -2.15 22.62 6.19
C ARG A 174 -1.70 24.06 6.41
N GLU A 175 -2.63 24.98 6.67
CA GLU A 175 -2.33 26.37 7.01
C GLU A 175 -1.46 26.49 8.27
N LYS A 176 -1.81 25.73 9.32
CA LYS A 176 -1.04 25.70 10.57
C LYS A 176 0.37 25.13 10.38
N ASN A 177 0.51 24.05 9.60
CA ASN A 177 1.81 23.41 9.38
C ASN A 177 2.78 24.32 8.59
N ARG A 178 2.29 25.12 7.62
CA ARG A 178 3.12 26.10 6.90
C ARG A 178 3.83 27.10 7.83
N ILE A 179 3.19 27.48 8.92
CA ILE A 179 3.74 28.42 9.91
C ILE A 179 4.83 27.74 10.78
N LEU A 180 4.70 26.44 11.02
CA LEU A 180 5.61 25.63 11.85
C LEU A 180 6.88 25.19 11.10
N PHE A 181 6.79 24.90 9.80
CA PHE A 181 7.97 24.49 9.00
C PHE A 181 9.07 25.56 8.95
N ALA A 182 8.73 26.84 9.11
CA ALA A 182 9.68 27.95 9.14
C ALA A 182 10.58 28.01 10.40
N ARG A 183 10.42 27.10 11.37
CA ARG A 183 11.09 27.17 12.69
C ARG A 183 11.93 25.96 13.09
N ARG A 184 12.27 25.06 12.17
CA ARG A 184 13.08 23.89 12.52
C ARG A 184 14.53 24.05 12.06
N SER A 185 15.40 24.21 13.04
CA SER A 185 16.84 23.92 12.98
C SER A 185 17.28 23.38 14.36
N GLU A 186 18.39 22.66 14.36
CA GLU A 186 19.27 22.38 15.52
C GLU A 186 18.77 21.38 16.59
N SER A 187 18.81 20.08 16.28
CA SER A 187 18.93 19.03 17.32
C SER A 187 20.25 18.27 17.30
N GLY A 188 21.14 18.52 16.32
CA GLY A 188 22.47 17.89 16.22
C GLY A 188 22.45 16.37 16.04
N ILE A 189 21.28 15.78 15.75
CA ILE A 189 21.07 14.35 15.52
C ILE A 189 20.55 14.18 14.10
N TYR A 190 21.24 13.39 13.29
CA TYR A 190 20.85 13.12 11.91
C TYR A 190 19.67 12.16 11.85
N ASN A 191 18.68 12.44 11.01
CA ASN A 191 17.54 11.56 10.73
C ASN A 191 17.77 10.84 9.39
N ILE A 192 17.76 9.51 9.42
CA ILE A 192 17.92 8.66 8.23
C ILE A 192 16.63 7.89 8.03
N ALA A 193 16.00 8.02 6.86
CA ALA A 193 14.78 7.31 6.53
C ALA A 193 15.01 6.25 5.46
N LEU A 194 14.58 5.01 5.74
CA LEU A 194 14.59 3.91 4.78
C LEU A 194 13.29 3.92 3.98
N THR A 195 13.39 3.96 2.66
CA THR A 195 12.26 3.89 1.73
C THR A 195 12.57 2.97 0.54
N GLY A 196 11.59 2.72 -0.32
CA GLY A 196 11.68 1.76 -1.44
C GLY A 196 10.48 0.84 -1.54
N TYR A 197 10.39 0.08 -2.62
CA TYR A 197 9.24 -0.78 -2.89
C TYR A 197 9.07 -1.89 -1.84
N THR A 198 7.82 -2.33 -1.68
CA THR A 198 7.43 -3.57 -0.99
C THR A 198 8.38 -4.71 -1.40
N GLY A 199 8.88 -5.48 -0.42
CA GLY A 199 9.79 -6.61 -0.67
C GLY A 199 11.28 -6.27 -0.84
N ALA A 200 11.66 -4.98 -0.94
CA ALA A 200 13.05 -4.56 -1.12
C ALA A 200 13.98 -4.77 0.10
N GLY A 201 13.46 -5.27 1.24
CA GLY A 201 14.25 -5.58 2.44
C GLY A 201 14.49 -4.43 3.42
N LYS A 202 13.70 -3.35 3.36
CA LYS A 202 13.79 -2.19 4.28
C LYS A 202 13.80 -2.58 5.76
N THR A 203 12.84 -3.39 6.19
CA THR A 203 12.74 -3.81 7.60
C THR A 203 13.90 -4.72 8.01
N THR A 204 14.42 -5.54 7.09
CA THR A 204 15.62 -6.36 7.34
C THR A 204 16.85 -5.49 7.57
N LEU A 205 17.07 -4.47 6.72
CA LEU A 205 18.16 -3.52 6.92
C LEU A 205 17.98 -2.69 8.20
N PHE A 206 16.76 -2.22 8.47
CA PHE A 206 16.44 -1.49 9.70
C PHE A 206 16.85 -2.26 10.94
N ASN A 207 16.46 -3.53 11.05
CA ASN A 207 16.74 -4.36 12.22
C ASN A 207 18.24 -4.62 12.40
N LYS A 208 18.95 -4.89 11.29
CA LYS A 208 20.42 -5.03 11.30
C LYS A 208 21.10 -3.75 11.80
N LEU A 209 20.68 -2.58 11.33
CA LEU A 209 21.28 -1.30 11.74
C LEU A 209 20.87 -0.88 13.17
N ALA A 210 19.68 -1.25 13.61
CA ALA A 210 19.16 -0.91 14.94
C ALA A 210 19.63 -1.88 16.05
N ASN A 211 20.39 -2.94 15.72
CA ASN A 211 20.74 -4.04 16.65
C ASN A 211 19.50 -4.63 17.36
N GLU A 212 18.37 -4.72 16.67
CA GLU A 212 17.14 -5.29 17.23
C GLU A 212 16.85 -6.67 16.62
N ASN A 213 16.52 -7.64 17.47
CA ASN A 213 15.88 -8.90 17.07
C ASN A 213 14.37 -8.70 16.87
N LYS A 214 13.98 -7.68 16.10
CA LYS A 214 12.60 -7.61 15.61
C LYS A 214 12.50 -8.63 14.48
N TYR A 215 11.58 -9.59 14.61
CA TYR A 215 11.39 -10.61 13.59
C TYR A 215 11.08 -9.94 12.24
N SER A 216 11.88 -10.20 11.20
CA SER A 216 11.72 -9.63 9.85
C SER A 216 11.62 -10.76 8.85
N ASP A 217 10.40 -11.06 8.42
CA ASP A 217 10.14 -12.11 7.42
C ASP A 217 10.33 -11.61 5.97
N GLY A 218 10.96 -10.45 5.76
CA GLY A 218 11.08 -9.84 4.43
C GLY A 218 9.77 -9.28 3.85
N LYS A 219 8.66 -9.34 4.60
CA LYS A 219 7.33 -8.92 4.18
C LYS A 219 7.27 -7.38 3.93
N PRO A 220 6.72 -6.88 2.81
CA PRO A 220 6.12 -5.57 2.62
C PRO A 220 5.46 -5.08 3.87
N PHE A 221 5.58 -3.79 4.16
CA PHE A 221 4.99 -3.15 5.33
C PHE A 221 5.25 -3.80 6.70
N ALA A 222 6.23 -4.70 6.86
CA ALA A 222 6.55 -5.36 8.13
C ALA A 222 6.65 -4.39 9.33
N THR A 223 6.94 -3.11 9.08
CA THR A 223 6.93 -2.06 10.10
C THR A 223 5.58 -1.35 10.23
N LEU A 224 4.58 -1.97 10.87
CA LEU A 224 3.23 -1.43 11.10
C LEU A 224 3.13 -0.11 11.91
N SER A 225 4.24 0.45 12.39
CA SER A 225 4.32 1.78 12.98
C SER A 225 5.70 2.34 12.69
N PRO A 226 5.88 3.63 12.38
CA PRO A 226 7.20 4.21 12.18
C PRO A 226 8.01 4.09 13.47
N VAL A 227 8.91 3.11 13.49
CA VAL A 227 9.81 2.91 14.61
C VAL A 227 11.04 3.76 14.34
N ARG A 228 11.25 4.78 15.18
CA ARG A 228 12.51 5.51 15.23
C ARG A 228 13.44 4.83 16.22
N ARG A 229 14.69 4.61 15.81
CA ARG A 229 15.74 4.04 16.66
C ARG A 229 16.99 4.88 16.61
N LYS A 230 17.60 5.05 17.78
CA LYS A 230 18.88 5.73 17.89
C LYS A 230 19.98 4.73 17.55
N ILE A 231 20.73 5.04 16.51
CA ILE A 231 21.92 4.32 16.08
C ILE A 231 23.15 5.22 16.24
N LYS A 232 24.32 4.62 16.16
CA LYS A 232 25.60 5.35 16.08
C LYS A 232 26.31 4.96 14.80
N ILE A 233 26.65 5.94 13.98
CA ILE A 233 27.44 5.76 12.75
C ILE A 233 28.78 6.41 13.01
N ASN A 234 29.85 5.63 13.11
CA ASN A 234 31.21 6.12 13.40
C ASN A 234 31.26 7.06 14.63
N GLY A 235 30.48 6.77 15.67
CA GLY A 235 30.38 7.58 16.89
C GLY A 235 29.38 8.73 16.84
N VAL A 236 28.87 9.10 15.66
CA VAL A 236 27.84 10.15 15.48
C VAL A 236 26.45 9.56 15.74
N PRO A 237 25.64 10.16 16.64
CA PRO A 237 24.28 9.70 16.87
C PRO A 237 23.38 10.05 15.68
N ALA A 238 22.62 9.06 15.21
CA ALA A 238 21.58 9.24 14.22
C ALA A 238 20.29 8.53 14.66
N LEU A 239 19.15 8.96 14.12
CA LEU A 239 17.88 8.28 14.22
C LEU A 239 17.59 7.62 12.90
N ILE A 240 17.38 6.31 12.89
CA ILE A 240 16.89 5.59 11.72
C ILE A 240 15.39 5.34 11.85
N SER A 241 14.66 5.52 10.74
CA SER A 241 13.23 5.19 10.62
C SER A 241 12.98 4.26 9.43
N ASP A 242 12.12 3.26 9.63
CA ASP A 242 11.58 2.45 8.54
C ASP A 242 10.21 2.99 8.13
N THR A 243 10.08 3.43 6.88
CA THR A 243 8.84 4.03 6.37
C THR A 243 7.90 3.00 5.75
N ILE A 244 6.75 3.47 5.27
CA ILE A 244 5.95 2.67 4.37
C ILE A 244 6.75 2.41 3.09
N GLY A 245 6.67 1.18 2.56
CA GLY A 245 7.20 0.87 1.24
C GLY A 245 6.28 1.37 0.12
N PHE A 246 6.87 1.76 -1.01
CA PHE A 246 6.09 2.06 -2.21
C PHE A 246 5.32 0.82 -2.66
N ILE A 247 4.04 1.01 -3.02
CA ILE A 247 3.18 -0.03 -3.60
C ILE A 247 3.08 0.23 -5.09
N ASP A 248 3.10 -0.84 -5.88
CA ASP A 248 2.88 -0.71 -7.31
C ASP A 248 1.43 -0.35 -7.65
N SER A 249 1.28 0.61 -8.57
CA SER A 249 -0.02 1.04 -9.11
C SER A 249 -1.02 1.49 -8.04
N LEU A 250 -0.56 2.16 -6.98
CA LEU A 250 -1.43 2.64 -5.89
C LEU A 250 -2.68 3.36 -6.46
N PRO A 251 -3.90 3.04 -5.98
CA PRO A 251 -5.11 3.69 -6.48
C PRO A 251 -5.07 5.21 -6.26
N PRO A 252 -5.50 6.05 -7.24
CA PRO A 252 -5.40 7.52 -7.12
C PRO A 252 -6.09 8.11 -5.89
N LEU A 253 -7.20 7.50 -5.46
CA LEU A 253 -7.93 7.91 -4.25
C LEU A 253 -7.12 7.72 -2.95
N LEU A 254 -6.05 6.93 -2.98
CA LEU A 254 -5.16 6.70 -1.83
C LEU A 254 -3.91 7.58 -1.84
N PHE A 255 -3.66 8.38 -2.89
CA PHE A 255 -2.43 9.17 -2.99
C PHE A 255 -2.25 10.13 -1.82
N ASP A 256 -3.27 10.95 -1.51
CA ASP A 256 -3.18 11.90 -0.40
C ASP A 256 -2.97 11.21 0.95
N ALA A 257 -3.66 10.10 1.19
CA ALA A 257 -3.51 9.31 2.42
C ALA A 257 -2.10 8.73 2.53
N PHE A 258 -1.61 8.13 1.45
CA PHE A 258 -0.28 7.54 1.36
C PHE A 258 0.83 8.58 1.55
N TYR A 259 0.75 9.71 0.84
CA TYR A 259 1.72 10.80 0.96
C TYR A 259 1.76 11.37 2.36
N THR A 260 0.60 11.54 3.00
CA THR A 260 0.55 11.99 4.39
C THR A 260 1.18 10.98 5.35
N THR A 261 1.08 9.68 5.07
CA THR A 261 1.77 8.65 5.84
C THR A 261 3.28 8.55 5.55
N LEU A 262 3.75 9.16 4.45
CA LEU A 262 5.17 9.33 4.11
C LEU A 262 5.74 10.69 4.54
N ALA A 263 4.93 11.56 5.15
CA ALA A 263 5.34 12.92 5.50
C ALA A 263 6.54 12.96 6.46
N GLU A 264 6.83 11.88 7.18
CA GLU A 264 8.04 11.75 8.01
C GLU A 264 9.34 11.83 7.20
N LEU A 265 9.30 11.57 5.88
CA LEU A 265 10.43 11.81 4.98
C LEU A 265 10.82 13.30 4.91
N HIS A 266 9.90 14.23 5.19
CA HIS A 266 10.21 15.66 5.32
C HIS A 266 11.11 15.99 6.51
N ASP A 267 11.26 15.09 7.48
CA ASP A 267 12.16 15.30 8.62
C ASP A 267 13.51 14.57 8.46
N ALA A 268 13.70 13.78 7.39
CA ALA A 268 14.94 13.04 7.12
C ALA A 268 16.09 13.93 6.59
N ASP A 269 17.29 13.82 7.14
CA ASP A 269 18.49 14.44 6.57
C ASP A 269 19.09 13.60 5.44
N LEU A 270 18.83 12.29 5.44
CA LEU A 270 19.23 11.35 4.40
C LEU A 270 18.10 10.34 4.13
N ILE A 271 17.81 10.11 2.85
CA ILE A 271 16.87 9.08 2.41
C ILE A 271 17.67 7.93 1.79
N LEU A 272 17.49 6.72 2.32
CA LEU A 272 18.03 5.49 1.76
C LEU A 272 16.94 4.80 0.94
N LEU A 273 17.10 4.79 -0.39
CA LEU A 273 16.18 4.12 -1.30
C LEU A 273 16.67 2.70 -1.56
N LEU A 274 16.05 1.71 -0.92
CA LEU A 274 16.35 0.30 -1.14
C LEU A 274 15.64 -0.21 -2.38
N VAL A 275 16.39 -0.93 -3.21
CA VAL A 275 15.93 -1.56 -4.44
C VAL A 275 16.41 -3.01 -4.45
N ASP A 276 15.53 -3.94 -4.80
CA ASP A 276 15.84 -5.36 -4.89
C ASP A 276 16.72 -5.64 -6.10
N SER A 277 17.95 -6.09 -5.87
CA SER A 277 18.91 -6.33 -6.94
C SER A 277 18.67 -7.64 -7.69
N SER A 278 17.86 -8.56 -7.16
CA SER A 278 17.50 -9.82 -7.84
C SER A 278 16.53 -9.63 -9.00
N GLU A 279 15.89 -8.45 -9.09
CA GLU A 279 14.95 -8.13 -10.17
C GLU A 279 15.67 -7.85 -11.50
N SER A 280 14.93 -7.88 -12.61
CA SER A 280 15.49 -7.51 -13.91
C SER A 280 15.92 -6.04 -13.94
N LEU A 281 16.90 -5.71 -14.76
CA LEU A 281 17.43 -4.35 -14.84
C LEU A 281 16.36 -3.31 -15.18
N GLU A 282 15.44 -3.66 -16.08
CA GLU A 282 14.31 -2.83 -16.46
C GLU A 282 13.37 -2.54 -15.27
N GLU A 283 13.14 -3.54 -14.42
CA GLU A 283 12.30 -3.43 -13.23
C GLU A 283 12.95 -2.52 -12.17
N ILE A 284 14.25 -2.71 -11.94
CA ILE A 284 15.07 -1.85 -11.08
C ILE A 284 14.97 -0.39 -11.54
N HIS A 285 15.16 -0.14 -12.84
CA HIS A 285 15.07 1.20 -13.43
C HIS A 285 13.68 1.81 -13.25
N ARG A 286 12.62 1.05 -13.56
CA ARG A 286 11.23 1.47 -13.40
C ARG A 286 10.95 1.90 -11.95
N LYS A 287 11.35 1.08 -10.98
CA LYS A 287 11.15 1.36 -9.55
C LYS A 287 11.94 2.56 -9.06
N ILE A 288 13.18 2.76 -9.52
CA ILE A 288 13.96 3.96 -9.16
C ILE A 288 13.30 5.23 -9.69
N VAL A 289 12.90 5.23 -10.98
CA VAL A 289 12.24 6.39 -11.61
C VAL A 289 10.91 6.70 -10.92
N ALA A 290 10.09 5.67 -10.67
CA ALA A 290 8.81 5.83 -9.97
C ALA A 290 9.00 6.32 -8.53
N SER A 291 10.00 5.79 -7.81
CA SER A 291 10.34 6.24 -6.46
C SER A 291 10.74 7.71 -6.44
N LYS A 292 11.60 8.15 -7.37
CA LYS A 292 11.99 9.56 -7.50
C LYS A 292 10.78 10.46 -7.78
N LYS A 293 9.85 10.02 -8.62
CA LYS A 293 8.60 10.74 -8.87
C LYS A 293 7.77 10.88 -7.61
N ILE A 294 7.56 9.79 -6.85
CA ILE A 294 6.84 9.82 -5.58
C ILE A 294 7.50 10.79 -4.58
N LEU A 295 8.84 10.71 -4.44
CA LEU A 295 9.61 11.62 -3.58
C LEU A 295 9.46 13.09 -4.03
N SER A 296 9.36 13.34 -5.33
CA SER A 296 9.09 14.69 -5.87
C SER A 296 7.66 15.15 -5.56
N ASP A 297 6.66 14.28 -5.76
CA ASP A 297 5.25 14.58 -5.53
C ASP A 297 4.95 14.92 -4.07
N ILE A 298 5.67 14.28 -3.13
CA ILE A 298 5.58 14.62 -1.70
C ILE A 298 6.47 15.81 -1.32
N GLY A 299 7.28 16.37 -2.22
CA GLY A 299 8.08 17.55 -1.96
C GLY A 299 9.38 17.30 -1.18
N VAL A 300 10.00 16.12 -1.30
CA VAL A 300 11.31 15.79 -0.70
C VAL A 300 12.45 15.65 -1.73
N TRP A 301 12.28 16.24 -2.92
CA TRP A 301 13.23 16.11 -4.03
C TRP A 301 14.61 16.74 -3.77
N GLU A 302 14.70 17.74 -2.90
CA GLU A 302 15.97 18.41 -2.54
C GLU A 302 16.84 17.58 -1.59
N LYS A 303 16.27 16.55 -0.97
CA LYS A 303 16.96 15.80 0.09
C LYS A 303 18.04 14.87 -0.47
N PRO A 304 19.13 14.66 0.27
CA PRO A 304 20.11 13.62 -0.06
C PRO A 304 19.42 12.26 -0.19
N LEU A 305 19.57 11.65 -1.37
CA LEU A 305 19.02 10.35 -1.72
C LEU A 305 20.19 9.42 -2.06
N LEU A 306 20.32 8.33 -1.32
CA LEU A 306 21.31 7.27 -1.57
C LEU A 306 20.57 6.00 -1.99
N VAL A 307 20.93 5.46 -3.16
CA VAL A 307 20.34 4.22 -3.65
C VAL A 307 21.13 3.04 -3.10
N VAL A 308 20.40 2.07 -2.55
CA VAL A 308 20.94 0.87 -1.92
C VAL A 308 20.40 -0.34 -2.68
N LEU A 309 21.27 -1.03 -3.42
CA LEU A 309 20.92 -2.28 -4.09
C LEU A 309 21.06 -3.42 -3.07
N ASN A 310 19.93 -3.98 -2.65
CA ASN A 310 19.86 -4.99 -1.60
C ASN A 310 19.55 -6.37 -2.19
N LYS A 311 19.96 -7.42 -1.48
CA LYS A 311 19.89 -8.84 -1.90
C LYS A 311 20.96 -9.22 -2.93
N VAL A 312 22.16 -8.64 -2.79
CA VAL A 312 23.27 -8.96 -3.70
C VAL A 312 23.79 -10.40 -3.51
N ASP A 313 23.44 -11.05 -2.40
CA ASP A 313 23.70 -12.47 -2.13
C ASP A 313 22.99 -13.42 -3.11
N LEU A 314 21.98 -12.94 -3.84
CA LEU A 314 21.26 -13.70 -4.86
C LEU A 314 21.84 -13.56 -6.28
N LEU A 315 22.90 -12.76 -6.45
CA LEU A 315 23.49 -12.45 -7.75
C LEU A 315 24.90 -13.02 -7.87
N ASP A 316 25.31 -13.32 -9.10
CA ASP A 316 26.72 -13.51 -9.40
C ASP A 316 27.43 -12.15 -9.58
N LEU A 317 28.77 -12.18 -9.58
CA LEU A 317 29.59 -10.96 -9.65
C LEU A 317 29.37 -10.21 -10.97
N SER A 318 29.22 -10.91 -12.08
CA SER A 318 28.99 -10.29 -13.40
C SER A 318 27.65 -9.55 -13.46
N GLU A 319 26.58 -10.17 -12.99
CA GLU A 319 25.24 -9.59 -12.97
C GLU A 319 25.18 -8.39 -12.02
N LEU A 320 25.86 -8.49 -10.86
CA LEU A 320 25.96 -7.39 -9.91
C LEU A 320 26.71 -6.18 -10.50
N GLU A 321 27.85 -6.41 -11.16
CA GLU A 321 28.62 -5.34 -11.81
C GLU A 321 27.84 -4.64 -12.92
N GLU A 322 27.13 -5.41 -13.76
CA GLU A 322 26.25 -4.86 -14.80
C GLU A 322 25.15 -3.99 -14.20
N LYS A 323 24.44 -4.50 -13.18
CA LYS A 323 23.38 -3.77 -12.49
C LYS A 323 23.90 -2.52 -11.81
N LEU A 324 25.05 -2.58 -11.11
CA LEU A 324 25.68 -1.42 -10.49
C LEU A 324 26.05 -0.35 -11.51
N PHE A 325 26.67 -0.74 -12.62
CA PHE A 325 27.05 0.19 -13.68
C PHE A 325 25.84 0.92 -14.25
N SER A 326 24.80 0.16 -14.59
CA SER A 326 23.58 0.72 -15.16
C SER A 326 22.84 1.62 -14.18
N VAL A 327 22.70 1.21 -12.92
CA VAL A 327 22.02 2.03 -11.89
C VAL A 327 22.81 3.29 -11.60
N ARG A 328 24.14 3.24 -11.46
CA ARG A 328 24.98 4.45 -11.25
C ARG A 328 24.79 5.46 -12.39
N LYS A 329 24.71 4.98 -13.63
CA LYS A 329 24.41 5.83 -14.80
C LYS A 329 23.02 6.49 -14.72
N LEU A 330 22.02 5.78 -14.17
CA LEU A 330 20.67 6.30 -13.98
C LEU A 330 20.56 7.33 -12.85
N VAL A 331 21.25 7.11 -11.71
CA VAL A 331 21.15 8.02 -10.55
C VAL A 331 22.16 9.15 -10.56
N LEU A 332 23.26 9.03 -11.33
CA LEU A 332 24.39 9.98 -11.36
C LEU A 332 24.97 10.26 -9.97
N LYS A 333 24.89 9.27 -9.07
CA LYS A 333 25.32 9.33 -7.67
C LYS A 333 25.83 7.96 -7.24
N ASP A 334 26.41 7.91 -6.05
CA ASP A 334 26.83 6.67 -5.42
C ASP A 334 25.66 5.70 -5.21
N VAL A 335 25.96 4.43 -5.44
CA VAL A 335 25.03 3.30 -5.26
C VAL A 335 25.77 2.28 -4.41
N ILE A 336 25.16 1.88 -3.29
CA ILE A 336 25.75 0.91 -2.36
C ILE A 336 25.10 -0.46 -2.59
N PRO A 337 25.87 -1.50 -2.96
CA PRO A 337 25.42 -2.88 -2.94
C PRO A 337 25.48 -3.46 -1.51
N ILE A 338 24.42 -4.15 -1.06
CA ILE A 338 24.33 -4.79 0.27
C ILE A 338 23.64 -6.15 0.28
#